data_AF-A0A1W9WR89-F1
#
_entry.id   AF-A0A1W9WR89-F1
#
_cell.length_a   1.000
_cell.length_b   1.000
_cell.length_c   1.000
_cell.angle_alpha   90.00
_cell.angle_beta   90.00
_cell.angle_gamma   90.00
#
_symmetry.space_group_name_H-M   'P 1'
#
loop_
_entity.id
_entity.type
_entity.pdbx_description
1 polymer ?
#
loop_
_entity_poly.entity_id
_entity_poly.type
_entity_poly.pdbx_seq_one_letter_code
_entity_poly.pdbx_strand_id
1 'polypeptide(L)'
;MLDYLKKTLLTGVGLALKSKSEIEELAKEFAEHSKMSQGEAKEFLNECQQKYEDAKSGLDKRIETAIEKILVKLDLPTRSDIKTLNQRIDKLTEKINSKE
;
A
#
# COMPACT_ATOMS: atom_id res chain seq x y z
N MET A 1 19.70 26.86 -0.96
CA MET A 1 19.87 25.46 -0.50
C MET A 1 18.62 24.93 0.17
N LEU A 2 18.06 25.60 1.19
CA LEU A 2 16.79 25.20 1.84
C LEU A 2 15.60 25.04 0.87
N ASP A 3 15.49 25.87 -0.17
CA ASP A 3 14.40 25.75 -1.16
C ASP A 3 14.49 24.49 -2.02
N TYR A 4 15.70 24.00 -2.31
CA TYR A 4 15.87 22.73 -3.02
C TYR A 4 15.53 21.55 -2.11
N LEU A 5 15.87 21.64 -0.81
CA LEU A 5 15.47 20.65 0.19
C LEU A 5 13.94 20.61 0.33
N LYS A 6 13.28 21.77 0.48
CA LYS A 6 11.81 21.89 0.50
C LYS A 6 11.18 21.30 -0.76
N LYS A 7 11.69 21.62 -1.95
CA LYS A 7 11.19 21.05 -3.21
C LYS A 7 11.35 19.54 -3.26
N THR A 8 12.49 19.01 -2.80
CA THR A 8 12.78 17.56 -2.84
C THR A 8 11.94 16.80 -1.82
N LEU A 9 11.74 17.37 -0.63
CA LEU A 9 10.79 16.92 0.41
C LEU A 9 9.35 16.90 -0.13
N LEU A 10 8.88 18.02 -0.71
CA LEU A 10 7.54 18.17 -1.27
C LEU A 10 7.28 17.27 -2.48
N THR A 11 8.33 16.89 -3.21
CA THR A 11 8.23 15.97 -4.36
C THR A 11 8.16 14.50 -3.92
N GLY A 12 8.40 14.19 -2.63
CA GLY A 12 8.23 12.86 -2.03
C GLY A 12 9.24 11.79 -2.46
N VAL A 13 9.86 11.93 -3.64
CA VAL A 13 10.84 10.99 -4.19
C VAL A 13 12.12 10.92 -3.34
N GLY A 14 12.58 12.06 -2.81
CA GLY A 14 13.78 12.10 -1.95
C GLY A 14 13.55 11.58 -0.53
N LEU A 15 12.31 11.62 -0.04
CA LEU A 15 11.92 11.07 1.26
C LEU A 15 11.66 9.57 1.21
N ALA A 16 11.05 9.08 0.13
CA ALA A 16 10.71 7.67 -0.04
C ALA A 16 11.95 6.76 -0.08
N LEU A 17 13.12 7.30 -0.43
CA LEU A 17 14.39 6.59 -0.49
C LEU A 17 15.21 6.69 0.81
N LYS A 18 14.75 7.46 1.81
CA LYS A 18 15.50 7.72 3.04
C LYS A 18 15.08 6.83 4.20
N SER A 19 16.04 6.50 5.05
CA SER A 19 15.82 5.72 6.26
C SER A 19 15.11 6.53 7.35
N LYS A 20 14.49 5.85 8.31
CA LYS A 20 13.74 6.48 9.42
C LYS A 20 14.60 7.48 10.21
N SER A 21 15.87 7.16 10.47
CA SER A 21 16.81 8.03 11.18
C SER A 21 17.14 9.30 10.39
N GLU A 22 17.30 9.19 9.07
CA GLU A 22 17.56 10.35 8.21
C GLU A 22 16.34 11.28 8.11
N ILE A 23 15.13 10.72 8.19
CA ILE A 23 13.89 11.51 8.22
C ILE A 23 13.78 12.29 9.55
N GLU A 24 14.13 11.67 10.68
CA GLU A 24 14.17 12.32 11.99
C GLU A 24 15.18 13.48 12.05
N GLU A 25 16.37 13.27 11.51
CA GLU A 25 17.43 14.30 11.48
C GLU A 25 17.02 15.50 10.62
N LEU A 26 16.45 15.25 9.43
CA LEU A 26 15.96 16.31 8.55
C LEU A 26 14.81 17.10 9.17
N ALA A 27 13.91 16.42 9.88
CA ALA A 27 12.80 17.06 10.59
C ALA A 27 13.32 17.96 11.72
N LYS A 28 14.38 17.54 12.42
CA LYS A 28 15.03 18.31 13.49
C LYS A 28 15.70 19.56 12.94
N GLU A 29 16.50 19.43 11.87
CA GLU A 29 17.12 20.57 11.20
C GLU A 29 16.08 21.56 10.66
N PHE A 30 14.99 21.05 10.10
CA PHE A 30 13.91 21.87 9.59
C PHE A 30 13.14 22.59 10.71
N ALA A 31 12.93 21.95 11.85
CA ALA A 31 12.33 22.58 13.02
C ALA A 31 13.23 23.67 13.63
N GLU A 32 14.55 23.49 13.62
CA GLU A 32 15.51 24.48 14.10
C GLU A 32 15.66 25.68 13.13
N HIS A 33 15.61 25.42 11.81
CA HIS A 33 15.80 26.46 10.78
C HIS A 33 14.50 27.12 10.31
N SER A 34 13.35 26.54 10.62
CA SER A 34 12.06 27.18 10.40
C SER A 34 11.69 27.99 11.64
N LYS A 35 11.25 29.23 11.44
CA LYS A 35 10.55 30.00 12.49
C LYS A 35 9.14 29.43 12.72
N MET A 36 8.97 28.12 12.69
CA MET A 36 7.68 27.48 12.92
C MET A 36 7.43 27.43 14.42
N SER A 37 6.27 27.92 14.81
CA SER A 37 5.75 27.71 16.16
C SER A 37 5.52 26.21 16.39
N GLN A 38 5.52 25.78 17.66
CA GLN A 38 5.23 24.37 18.00
C GLN A 38 3.88 23.88 17.44
N GLY A 39 2.92 24.78 17.22
CA GLY A 39 1.64 24.47 16.59
C GLY A 39 1.80 24.05 15.13
N GLU A 40 2.52 24.86 14.34
CA GLU A 40 2.75 24.59 12.91
C GLU A 40 3.60 23.33 12.70
N ALA A 41 4.56 23.05 13.59
CA ALA A 41 5.35 21.82 13.53
C ALA A 41 4.49 20.57 13.75
N LYS A 42 3.54 20.63 14.69
CA LYS A 42 2.61 19.53 14.96
C LYS A 42 1.66 19.28 13.80
N GLU A 43 1.17 20.33 13.17
CA GLU A 43 0.27 20.25 12.02
C GLU A 43 0.98 19.65 10.80
N PHE A 44 2.23 20.06 10.55
CA PHE A 44 3.07 19.49 9.49
C PHE A 44 3.36 18.00 9.68
N LEU A 45 3.67 17.57 10.92
CA LEU A 45 3.89 16.15 11.21
C LEU A 45 2.61 15.33 10.99
N ASN A 46 1.45 15.84 11.37
CA ASN A 46 0.17 15.18 11.12
C ASN A 46 -0.11 15.03 9.62
N GLU A 47 0.12 16.08 8.81
CA GLU A 47 -0.02 15.99 7.35
C GLU A 47 0.94 14.96 6.74
N CYS A 48 2.21 14.95 7.17
CA CYS A 48 3.19 13.96 6.71
C CYS A 48 2.76 12.54 7.05
N GLN A 49 2.24 12.31 8.26
CA GLN A 49 1.77 11.01 8.69
C GLN A 49 0.54 10.56 7.89
N GLN A 50 -0.43 11.45 7.66
CA GLN A 50 -1.61 11.13 6.87
C GLN A 50 -1.25 10.82 5.41
N LYS A 51 -0.38 11.62 4.78
CA LYS A 51 0.11 11.34 3.41
C LYS A 51 0.87 10.01 3.33
N TYR A 52 1.62 9.66 4.38
CA TYR A 52 2.30 8.37 4.45
C TYR A 52 1.31 7.20 4.51
N GLU A 53 0.27 7.29 5.35
CA GLU A 53 -0.77 6.25 5.45
C GLU A 53 -1.52 6.08 4.12
N ASP A 54 -1.90 7.18 3.47
CA ASP A 54 -2.56 7.16 2.16
C ASP A 54 -1.68 6.53 1.08
N ALA A 55 -0.39 6.91 1.04
CA ALA A 55 0.57 6.35 0.10
C ALA A 55 0.79 4.84 0.33
N LYS A 56 0.84 4.40 1.60
CA LYS A 56 0.96 2.99 1.97
C LYS A 56 -0.27 2.21 1.53
N SER A 57 -1.48 2.69 1.83
CA SER A 57 -2.72 2.03 1.40
C SER A 57 -2.83 1.93 -0.12
N GLY A 58 -2.42 2.98 -0.84
CA GLY A 58 -2.38 2.98 -2.31
C GLY A 58 -1.37 1.97 -2.86
N LEU A 59 -0.22 1.80 -2.21
CA LEU A 59 0.79 0.81 -2.58
C LEU A 59 0.28 -0.61 -2.34
N ASP A 60 -0.31 -0.89 -1.18
CA ASP A 60 -0.86 -2.20 -0.84
C ASP A 60 -1.90 -2.66 -1.89
N LYS A 61 -2.83 -1.77 -2.27
CA LYS A 61 -3.82 -2.05 -3.33
C LYS A 61 -3.17 -2.35 -4.69
N ARG A 62 -2.12 -1.62 -5.05
CA ARG A 62 -1.39 -1.84 -6.31
C ARG A 62 -0.70 -3.20 -6.32
N ILE A 63 -0.11 -3.60 -5.21
CA ILE A 63 0.54 -4.90 -5.04
C ILE A 63 -0.51 -6.01 -5.16
N GLU A 64 -1.64 -5.89 -4.45
CA GLU A 64 -2.75 -6.85 -4.51
C GLU A 64 -3.25 -7.03 -5.95
N THR A 65 -3.55 -5.94 -6.64
CA THR A 65 -3.98 -5.97 -8.05
C THR A 65 -2.92 -6.57 -8.98
N ALA A 66 -1.62 -6.32 -8.73
CA ALA A 66 -0.54 -6.89 -9.52
C ALA A 66 -0.46 -8.41 -9.35
N ILE A 67 -0.59 -8.89 -8.11
CA ILE A 67 -0.61 -10.32 -7.79
C ILE A 67 -1.82 -10.99 -8.45
N GLU A 68 -3.02 -10.42 -8.30
CA GLU A 68 -4.23 -10.94 -8.96
C GLU A 68 -4.06 -11.06 -10.47
N LYS A 69 -3.52 -10.03 -11.13
CA LYS A 69 -3.25 -10.05 -12.58
C LYS A 69 -2.24 -11.13 -12.98
N ILE A 70 -1.22 -11.37 -12.15
CA ILE A 70 -0.23 -12.43 -12.41
C ILE A 70 -0.89 -13.80 -12.27
N LEU A 71 -1.67 -14.03 -11.22
CA LEU A 71 -2.38 -15.28 -11.01
C LEU A 71 -3.33 -15.60 -12.18
N VAL A 72 -4.06 -14.60 -12.68
CA VAL A 72 -4.91 -14.75 -13.88
C VAL A 72 -4.09 -15.07 -15.12
N LYS A 73 -2.94 -14.40 -15.33
CA LYS A 73 -2.06 -14.68 -16.49
C LYS A 73 -1.43 -16.06 -16.47
N LEU A 74 -1.20 -16.62 -15.28
CA LEU A 74 -0.65 -17.96 -15.11
C LEU A 74 -1.73 -19.06 -15.21
N ASP A 75 -2.99 -18.68 -15.50
CA ASP A 75 -4.14 -19.58 -15.57
C ASP A 75 -4.30 -20.44 -14.29
N LEU A 76 -3.97 -19.83 -13.14
CA LEU A 76 -4.04 -20.52 -11.85
C LEU A 76 -5.48 -20.46 -11.32
N PRO A 77 -6.13 -21.61 -11.10
CA PRO A 77 -7.47 -21.64 -10.55
C PRO A 77 -7.46 -21.15 -9.08
N THR A 78 -8.42 -20.31 -8.73
CA THR A 78 -8.61 -19.84 -7.37
C THR A 78 -9.20 -20.95 -6.49
N ARG A 79 -9.12 -20.77 -5.17
CA ARG A 79 -9.79 -21.67 -4.22
C ARG A 79 -11.31 -21.73 -4.44
N SER A 80 -11.91 -20.64 -4.94
CA SER A 80 -13.33 -20.58 -5.28
C SER A 80 -13.65 -21.46 -6.48
N ASP A 81 -12.81 -21.43 -7.53
CA ASP A 81 -13.00 -22.25 -8.73
C ASP A 81 -12.99 -23.73 -8.40
N ILE A 82 -12.05 -24.17 -7.55
CA ILE A 82 -11.98 -25.56 -7.05
C ILE A 82 -13.23 -25.92 -6.26
N LYS A 83 -13.71 -25.03 -5.39
CA LYS A 83 -14.93 -25.27 -4.59
C LYS A 83 -16.16 -25.42 -5.48
N THR A 84 -16.31 -24.56 -6.48
CA THR A 84 -17.40 -24.63 -7.46
C THR A 84 -17.32 -25.93 -8.27
N LEU A 85 -16.12 -26.36 -8.66
CA LEU A 85 -15.93 -27.63 -9.36
C LEU A 85 -16.38 -28.82 -8.49
N ASN A 86 -15.95 -28.88 -7.23
CA ASN A 86 -16.36 -29.92 -6.29
C ASN A 86 -17.88 -29.96 -6.09
N GLN A 87 -18.53 -28.81 -5.90
CA GLN A 87 -19.99 -28.76 -5.79
C GLN A 87 -20.72 -29.27 -7.05
N ARG A 88 -20.15 -29.04 -8.23
CA ARG A 88 -20.70 -29.57 -9.48
C ARG A 88 -20.52 -31.09 -9.55
N ILE A 89 -19.37 -31.59 -9.11
CA ILE A 89 -19.09 -33.04 -9.02
C ILE A 89 -20.09 -33.69 -8.05
N ASP A 90 -20.28 -33.15 -6.85
CA ASP A 90 -21.21 -33.68 -5.85
C ASP A 90 -22.63 -33.78 -6.42
N LYS A 91 -23.14 -32.71 -7.05
CA LYS A 91 -24.46 -32.70 -7.70
C LYS A 91 -24.59 -33.70 -8.85
N LEU A 92 -23.52 -33.94 -9.58
CA LEU A 92 -23.52 -34.95 -10.66
C LEU A 92 -23.55 -36.35 -10.06
N THR A 93 -22.76 -36.61 -9.02
CA THR A 93 -22.74 -37.89 -8.30
C THR A 93 -24.11 -38.21 -7.70
N GLU A 94 -24.77 -37.24 -7.06
CA GLU A 94 -26.14 -37.41 -6.55
C GLU A 94 -27.15 -37.75 -7.66
N LYS A 95 -27.04 -37.10 -8.82
CA LYS A 95 -27.93 -37.36 -9.97
C LYS A 95 -27.72 -38.73 -10.63
N ILE A 96 -26.49 -39.25 -10.58
CA ILE A 96 -26.18 -40.59 -11.09
C ILE A 96 -26.73 -41.63 -10.11
N ASN A 97 -26.44 -41.48 -8.82
CA ASN A 97 -26.88 -42.43 -7.78
C ASN A 97 -28.41 -42.44 -7.55
N SER A 98 -29.13 -41.39 -7.94
CA SER A 98 -30.60 -41.34 -7.87
C SER A 98 -31.30 -41.89 -9.11
N LYS A 99 -30.54 -42.29 -10.14
CA LYS A 99 -31.05 -42.91 -11.38
C LYS A 99 -30.82 -44.43 -11.43
N GLU A 100 -30.06 -44.99 -10.49
CA GLU A 100 -30.05 -46.43 -10.17
C GLU A 100 -31.10 -46.74 -9.10
#